data_AF-A0A819DMK0-F1
#
_entry.id   AF-A0A819DMK0-F1
#
_cell.length_a   1.000
_cell.length_b   1.000
_cell.length_c   1.000
_cell.angle_alpha   90.00
_cell.angle_beta   90.00
_cell.angle_gamma   90.00
#
_symmetry.space_group_name_H-M   'P 1'
#
loop_
_entity.id
_entity.type
_entity.pdbx_description
1 polymer ?
#
loop_
_entity_poly.entity_id
_entity_poly.type
_entity_poly.pdbx_seq_one_letter_code
_entity_poly.pdbx_strand_id
1 'polypeptide(L)'
;MKKLYTLADLGSTLMTYEGLSISFYIPRHLSFPSTTFEDGLILFLHGNDEFAFMVKNSIRLRPGLAHMITYRKSETIFLPKPYTNCTTKVGRNLRHIYEGIFDPHLVHQIAYSEALCYELC
;
A
#
# COMPACT_ATOMS: atom_id res chain seq x y z
N MET A 1 -7.73 -29.87 10.99
CA MET A 1 -6.69 -28.91 11.41
C MET A 1 -6.67 -27.74 10.42
N LYS A 2 -7.03 -26.53 10.85
CA LYS A 2 -7.00 -25.33 9.99
C LYS A 2 -5.63 -24.69 10.10
N LYS A 3 -4.87 -24.65 9.00
CA LYS A 3 -3.59 -23.94 8.93
C LYS A 3 -3.85 -22.44 8.95
N LEU A 4 -3.19 -21.73 9.88
CA LEU A 4 -3.04 -20.28 9.85
C LEU A 4 -1.93 -19.96 8.86
N TYR A 5 -2.26 -19.17 7.85
CA TYR A 5 -1.29 -18.65 6.88
C TYR A 5 -0.76 -17.31 7.40
N THR A 6 0.55 -17.19 7.51
CA THR A 6 1.25 -15.93 7.78
C THR A 6 1.44 -15.14 6.47
N LEU A 7 1.73 -13.84 6.56
CA LEU A 7 2.03 -13.01 5.38
C LEU A 7 3.19 -13.56 4.53
N ALA A 8 4.09 -14.36 5.12
CA ALA A 8 5.16 -15.06 4.40
C ALA A 8 4.65 -16.26 3.57
N ASP A 9 3.53 -16.89 3.97
CA ASP A 9 2.94 -18.03 3.25
C ASP A 9 2.19 -17.59 1.98
N LEU A 10 1.75 -16.33 1.92
CA LEU A 10 1.10 -15.71 0.76
C LEU A 10 2.03 -15.59 -0.47
N GLY A 11 3.36 -15.70 -0.28
CA GLY A 11 4.33 -15.71 -1.38
C GLY A 11 4.24 -16.93 -2.31
N SER A 12 3.43 -17.93 -1.95
CA SER A 12 3.16 -19.13 -2.77
C SER A 12 1.73 -19.18 -3.33
N THR A 13 0.94 -18.12 -3.15
CA THR A 13 -0.42 -18.04 -3.69
C THR A 13 -0.35 -18.03 -5.21
N LEU A 14 -1.00 -19.02 -5.83
CA LEU A 14 -1.14 -19.21 -7.27
C LEU A 14 -1.34 -17.88 -8.00
N MET A 15 -0.26 -17.30 -8.51
CA MET A 15 -0.30 -16.45 -9.69
C MET A 15 -0.69 -17.38 -10.83
N THR A 16 -1.98 -17.53 -11.08
CA THR A 16 -2.41 -18.02 -12.39
C THR A 16 -2.14 -16.90 -13.39
N TYR A 17 -2.03 -17.23 -14.68
CA TYR A 17 -1.87 -16.26 -15.76
C TYR A 17 -3.02 -15.21 -15.84
N GLU A 18 -3.99 -15.24 -14.93
CA GLU A 18 -5.26 -14.50 -14.98
C GLU A 18 -5.51 -13.55 -13.78
N GLY A 19 -4.66 -13.53 -12.74
CA GLY A 19 -4.80 -12.57 -11.63
C GLY A 19 -4.38 -13.08 -10.25
N LEU A 20 -4.79 -12.35 -9.21
CA LEU A 20 -4.52 -12.66 -7.79
C LEU A 20 -5.81 -13.02 -7.07
N SER A 21 -5.88 -14.23 -6.50
CA SER A 21 -7.01 -14.68 -5.69
C SER A 21 -6.52 -15.03 -4.29
N ILE A 22 -7.01 -14.30 -3.28
CA ILE A 22 -6.62 -14.49 -1.88
C ILE A 22 -7.88 -14.63 -1.02
N SER A 23 -7.83 -15.53 -0.04
CA SER A 23 -8.85 -15.68 1.01
C SER A 23 -8.25 -15.35 2.37
N PHE A 24 -8.92 -14.49 3.13
CA PHE A 24 -8.49 -14.07 4.45
C PHE A 24 -9.44 -14.57 5.55
N TYR A 25 -8.87 -14.95 6.68
CA TYR A 25 -9.61 -15.22 7.90
C TYR A 25 -9.46 -14.04 8.86
N ILE A 26 -10.56 -13.39 9.24
CA ILE A 26 -10.58 -12.25 10.15
C ILE A 26 -11.04 -12.73 11.55
N PRO A 27 -10.14 -12.85 12.54
CA PRO A 27 -10.49 -13.30 13.88
C PRO A 27 -11.18 -12.19 14.67
N ARG A 28 -12.51 -12.10 14.56
CA ARG A 28 -13.31 -11.05 15.24
C ARG A 28 -13.18 -11.02 16.76
N HIS A 29 -12.78 -12.13 17.38
CA HIS A 29 -12.56 -12.21 18.83
C HIS A 29 -11.29 -11.47 19.31
N LEU A 30 -10.41 -11.07 18.38
CA LEU A 30 -9.22 -10.27 18.67
C LEU A 30 -9.44 -8.78 18.39
N SER A 31 -10.62 -8.39 17.87
CA SER A 31 -10.94 -6.99 17.59
C SER A 31 -11.23 -6.22 18.87
N PHE A 32 -10.69 -5.00 18.97
CA PHE A 32 -11.03 -4.09 20.07
C PHE A 32 -12.46 -3.54 19.89
N PRO A 33 -13.37 -3.74 20.85
CA PRO A 33 -14.80 -3.46 20.67
C PRO A 33 -15.19 -1.98 20.62
N SER A 34 -14.28 -1.05 20.96
CA SER A 34 -14.58 0.39 21.02
C SER A 34 -14.01 1.22 19.86
N THR A 35 -13.17 0.64 19.00
CA THR A 35 -12.45 1.39 17.94
C THR A 35 -12.81 0.97 16.52
N THR A 36 -13.56 -0.13 16.34
CA THR A 36 -13.87 -0.68 15.01
C THR A 36 -15.37 -0.60 14.71
N PHE A 37 -15.83 0.55 14.19
CA PHE A 37 -17.21 0.68 13.71
C PHE A 37 -17.47 -0.08 12.39
N GLU A 38 -16.43 -0.61 11.74
CA GLU A 38 -16.55 -1.40 10.51
C GLU A 38 -15.56 -2.57 10.52
N ASP A 39 -16.04 -3.77 10.84
CA ASP A 39 -15.28 -5.02 10.65
C ASP A 39 -15.02 -5.25 9.15
N GLY A 40 -13.75 -5.38 8.76
CA GLY A 40 -13.40 -5.69 7.37
C GLY A 40 -11.91 -5.64 7.08
N LEU A 41 -11.58 -5.76 5.80
CA LEU A 41 -10.22 -5.58 5.30
C LEU A 41 -10.10 -4.24 4.60
N ILE A 42 -8.92 -3.67 4.65
CA ILE A 42 -8.55 -2.49 3.87
C ILE A 42 -7.65 -2.98 2.75
N LEU A 43 -8.09 -2.82 1.51
CA LEU A 43 -7.32 -3.09 0.31
C LEU A 43 -6.74 -1.79 -0.22
N PHE A 44 -5.48 -1.82 -0.63
CA PHE A 44 -4.79 -0.72 -1.28
C PHE A 44 -3.92 -1.28 -2.42
N LEU A 45 -3.96 -0.64 -3.59
CA LEU A 45 -3.16 -1.01 -4.76
C LEU A 45 -2.15 0.10 -5.02
N HIS A 46 -0.87 -0.24 -5.20
CA HIS A 46 0.21 0.71 -5.44
C HIS A 46 1.31 0.14 -6.33
N GLY A 47 2.18 1.03 -6.82
CA GLY A 47 3.41 0.64 -7.51
C GLY A 47 4.41 -0.05 -6.57
N ASN A 48 5.25 -0.92 -7.11
CA ASN A 48 6.26 -1.65 -6.33
C ASN A 48 7.29 -0.73 -5.65
N ASP A 49 7.51 0.43 -6.23
CA ASP A 49 8.40 1.49 -5.75
C ASP A 49 7.65 2.56 -4.93
N GLU A 50 6.33 2.45 -4.78
CA GLU A 50 5.55 3.40 -3.99
C GLU A 50 5.38 2.92 -2.55
N PHE A 51 5.46 3.86 -1.60
CA PHE A 51 5.14 3.54 -0.20
C PHE A 51 3.64 3.34 0.00
N ALA A 52 3.28 2.34 0.82
CA ALA A 52 1.90 1.94 1.05
C ALA A 52 1.16 2.86 2.05
N PHE A 53 0.59 3.97 1.56
CA PHE A 53 -0.23 4.88 2.36
C PHE A 53 -1.69 4.42 2.45
N MET A 54 -2.04 3.74 3.55
CA MET A 54 -3.39 3.16 3.76
C MET A 54 -4.54 4.17 3.82
N VAL A 55 -4.27 5.46 4.09
CA VAL A 55 -5.30 6.44 4.47
C VAL A 55 -6.01 7.07 3.26
N LYS A 56 -5.33 7.25 2.13
CA LYS A 56 -5.85 8.11 1.04
C LYS A 56 -6.51 7.38 -0.14
N ASN A 57 -6.06 6.17 -0.51
CA ASN A 57 -6.62 5.43 -1.66
C ASN A 57 -7.01 3.98 -1.34
N SER A 58 -7.65 3.75 -0.19
CA SER A 58 -8.05 2.40 0.20
C SER A 58 -9.51 2.07 -0.11
N ILE A 59 -9.74 0.78 -0.35
CA ILE A 59 -11.06 0.17 -0.56
C ILE A 59 -11.34 -0.70 0.65
N ARG A 60 -12.50 -0.49 1.29
CA ARG A 60 -12.95 -1.35 2.39
C ARG A 60 -13.68 -2.58 1.84
N LEU A 61 -13.24 -3.76 2.25
CA LEU A 61 -13.84 -5.04 1.86
C LEU A 61 -14.60 -5.64 3.03
N ARG A 62 -15.91 -5.83 2.83
CA ARG A 62 -16.79 -6.44 3.84
C ARG A 62 -16.52 -7.95 3.95
N PRO A 63 -16.43 -8.53 5.15
CA PRO A 63 -16.24 -9.97 5.32
C PRO A 63 -17.46 -10.77 4.87
N GLY A 64 -17.25 -12.05 4.53
CA GLY A 64 -18.31 -12.98 4.15
C GLY A 64 -18.78 -12.90 2.70
N LEU A 65 -18.15 -12.03 1.90
CA LEU A 65 -18.40 -11.88 0.47
C LEU A 65 -17.11 -12.11 -0.32
N ALA A 66 -17.24 -12.67 -1.52
CA ALA A 66 -16.17 -12.66 -2.51
C ALA A 66 -16.16 -11.31 -3.23
N HIS A 67 -14.99 -10.66 -3.26
CA HIS A 67 -14.80 -9.38 -3.92
C HIS A 67 -13.96 -9.56 -5.18
N MET A 68 -14.49 -9.16 -6.34
CA MET A 68 -13.75 -9.13 -7.59
C MET A 68 -13.28 -7.70 -7.83
N ILE A 69 -11.95 -7.50 -7.81
CA ILE A 69 -11.34 -6.18 -7.97
C ILE A 69 -10.73 -6.08 -9.35
N THR A 70 -11.31 -5.24 -10.20
CA THR A 70 -10.77 -4.88 -11.50
C THR A 70 -10.10 -3.53 -11.41
N TYR A 71 -8.89 -3.39 -11.97
CA TYR A 71 -8.17 -2.14 -11.98
C TYR A 71 -7.69 -1.79 -13.40
N ARG A 72 -7.46 -0.51 -13.64
CA ARG A 72 -6.81 -0.01 -14.85
C ARG A 72 -5.61 0.81 -14.42
N LYS A 73 -4.41 0.39 -14.84
CA LYS A 73 -3.20 1.19 -14.62
C LYS A 73 -3.31 2.51 -15.39
N SER A 74 -3.04 3.61 -14.70
CA SER A 74 -2.92 4.93 -15.31
C SER A 74 -1.56 5.50 -14.92
N GLU A 75 -0.85 6.02 -15.90
CA GLU A 75 0.47 6.65 -15.70
C GLU A 75 0.41 8.08 -16.23
N THR A 76 0.92 9.01 -15.44
CA THR A 76 1.04 10.42 -15.82
C THR A 76 2.51 10.81 -15.79
N ILE A 77 3.03 11.27 -16.93
CA ILE A 77 4.43 11.69 -17.06
C ILE A 77 4.45 13.21 -17.14
N PHE A 78 5.20 13.84 -16.25
CA PHE A 78 5.38 15.29 -16.22
C PHE A 78 6.75 15.68 -16.76
N LEU A 79 6.80 16.79 -17.51
CA LEU A 79 8.07 17.37 -17.96
C LEU A 79 8.81 18.00 -16.78
N PRO A 80 10.15 17.90 -16.72
CA PRO A 80 10.91 18.57 -15.66
C PRO A 80 10.87 20.10 -15.80
N LYS A 81 11.46 20.81 -14.82
CA LYS A 81 11.68 22.26 -14.92
C LYS A 81 12.38 22.62 -16.25
N PRO A 82 11.99 23.73 -16.90
CA PRO A 82 11.07 24.78 -16.41
C PRO A 82 9.58 24.55 -16.70
N TYR A 83 9.20 23.43 -17.35
CA TYR A 83 7.83 23.23 -17.83
C TYR A 83 6.84 22.86 -16.72
N THR A 84 7.29 22.09 -15.72
CA THR A 84 6.50 21.81 -14.52
C THR A 84 7.37 21.87 -13.27
N ASN A 85 6.71 21.89 -12.11
CA ASN A 85 7.36 21.75 -10.81
C ASN A 85 7.48 20.29 -10.34
N CYS A 86 7.26 19.31 -11.23
CA CYS A 86 7.43 17.90 -10.88
C CYS A 86 8.88 17.62 -10.46
N THR A 87 9.02 16.88 -9.36
CA THR A 87 10.30 16.41 -8.83
C THR A 87 10.15 14.98 -8.37
N THR A 88 11.13 14.14 -8.73
CA THR A 88 11.28 12.77 -8.21
C THR A 88 12.29 12.73 -7.06
N LYS A 89 12.77 13.89 -6.60
CA LYS A 89 13.76 14.01 -5.53
C LYS A 89 13.11 14.58 -4.27
N VAL A 90 13.43 13.97 -3.14
CA VAL A 90 13.12 14.49 -1.80
C VAL A 90 13.80 15.85 -1.62
N GLY A 91 13.05 16.84 -1.12
CA GLY A 91 13.61 18.15 -0.78
C GLY A 91 14.69 18.04 0.30
N ARG A 92 15.72 18.89 0.25
CA ARG A 92 16.84 18.84 1.22
C ARG A 92 16.36 18.86 2.69
N ASN A 93 15.32 19.63 2.98
CA ASN A 93 14.81 19.81 4.34
C ASN A 93 14.12 18.55 4.89
N LEU A 94 13.56 17.71 4.03
CA LEU A 94 12.85 16.49 4.42
C LEU A 94 13.76 15.25 4.36
N ARG A 95 14.99 15.39 3.84
CA ARG A 95 15.89 14.26 3.60
C ARG A 95 16.25 13.51 4.87
N HIS A 96 16.50 14.21 5.96
CA HIS A 96 16.84 13.61 7.25
C HIS A 96 15.68 12.80 7.84
N ILE A 97 14.45 13.27 7.63
CA ILE A 97 13.24 12.57 8.08
C ILE A 97 13.01 11.35 7.19
N TYR A 98 13.14 11.52 5.88
CA TYR A 98 13.02 10.43 4.90
C TYR A 98 14.01 9.29 5.19
N GLU A 99 15.29 9.60 5.37
CA GLU A 99 16.33 8.62 5.69
C GLU A 99 16.20 8.01 7.09
N GLY A 100 15.48 8.66 8.02
CA GLY A 100 15.25 8.18 9.37
C GLY A 100 14.02 7.29 9.55
N ILE A 101 13.00 7.44 8.69
CA ILE A 101 11.76 6.65 8.75
C ILE A 101 11.89 5.32 8.00
N PHE A 102 12.62 5.32 6.88
CA PHE A 102 12.80 4.12 6.07
C PHE A 102 14.07 3.39 6.45
N ASP A 103 14.01 2.05 6.43
CA ASP A 103 15.20 1.22 6.54
C ASP A 103 16.23 1.67 5.50
N PRO A 104 17.49 1.97 5.89
CA PRO A 104 18.55 2.37 4.96
C PRO A 104 18.75 1.41 3.79
N HIS A 105 18.39 0.13 3.96
CA HIS A 105 18.46 -0.88 2.90
C HIS A 105 17.29 -0.80 1.91
N LEU A 106 16.17 -0.18 2.28
CA LEU A 106 14.95 -0.04 1.49
C LEU A 106 14.71 1.39 0.97
N VAL A 107 15.34 2.40 1.58
CA VAL A 107 15.16 3.82 1.23
C VAL A 107 15.49 4.15 -0.24
N HIS A 108 16.37 3.35 -0.85
CA HIS A 108 16.76 3.46 -2.26
C HIS A 108 15.78 2.80 -3.23
N GLN A 109 14.86 1.97 -2.72
CA GLN A 109 13.87 1.24 -3.51
C GLN A 109 12.51 1.94 -3.50
N ILE A 110 12.31 2.91 -2.60
CA ILE A 110 11.09 3.71 -2.50
C ILE A 110 11.27 4.98 -3.32
N ALA A 111 10.38 5.20 -4.29
CA ALA A 111 10.28 6.40 -5.08
C ALA A 111 9.63 7.52 -4.26
N TYR A 112 10.11 8.74 -4.46
CA TYR A 112 9.48 9.92 -3.89
C TYR A 112 8.11 10.16 -4.54
N SER A 113 7.09 10.37 -3.71
CA SER A 113 5.74 10.71 -4.14
C SER A 113 5.22 11.95 -3.41
N GLU A 114 4.22 12.60 -4.00
CA GLU A 114 3.52 13.72 -3.36
C GLU A 114 2.85 13.28 -2.04
N ALA A 115 2.25 12.09 -2.01
CA ALA A 115 1.67 11.53 -0.80
C ALA A 115 2.70 11.42 0.32
N LEU A 116 3.90 10.91 0.01
CA LEU A 116 5.00 10.85 0.96
C LEU A 116 5.42 12.23 1.45
N CYS A 117 5.52 13.22 0.55
CA CYS A 117 5.83 14.59 0.95
C CYS A 117 4.85 15.10 2.03
N TYR A 118 3.55 14.88 1.83
CA TYR A 118 2.53 15.32 2.78
C TYR A 118 2.59 14.63 4.14
N GLU A 119 3.01 13.37 4.20
CA GLU A 119 3.16 12.66 5.48
C GLU A 119 4.44 13.06 6.23
N LEU A 120 5.44 13.61 5.53
CA LEU A 120 6.69 14.09 6.12
C LEU A 120 6.66 15.57 6.56
N CYS A 121 5.69 16.34 6.08
CA CYS A 121 5.54 17.78 6.38
C CYS A 121 4.74 18.02 7.67
#